data_AF-A0A2E9ECR9-F1
#
_entry.id   AF-A0A2E9ECR9-F1
#
_cell.length_a   1.000
_cell.length_b   1.000
_cell.length_c   1.000
_cell.angle_alpha   90.00
_cell.angle_beta   90.00
_cell.angle_gamma   90.00
#
_symmetry.space_group_name_H-M   'P 1'
#
loop_
_entity.id
_entity.type
_entity.pdbx_description
1 polymer ?
#
loop_
_entity_poly.entity_id
_entity_poly.type
_entity_poly.pdbx_seq_one_letter_code
_entity_poly.pdbx_strand_id
1 'polypeptide(L)'
;AITKKMMLKKHGESAFKKYRKQNQIVHENIGEYDKKMTAGTMLPIYRFGNGVVDGKDLKITNELISIPSIKSGISLQIKNPFPDMTD
;
A
#
# COMPACT_ATOMS: atom_id res chain seq x y z
N ALA A 1 15.34 9.51 -17.05
CA ALA A 1 13.98 10.04 -16.76
C ALA A 1 14.05 11.20 -15.78
N ILE A 2 13.33 12.30 -16.06
CA ILE A 2 13.29 13.52 -15.24
C ILE A 2 12.75 13.23 -13.82
N THR A 3 11.76 12.33 -13.69
CA THR A 3 11.17 11.91 -12.41
C THR A 3 12.19 11.38 -11.40
N LYS A 4 13.18 10.58 -11.85
CA LYS A 4 14.25 10.08 -10.96
C LYS A 4 15.14 11.21 -10.44
N LYS A 5 15.39 12.24 -11.26
CA LYS A 5 16.14 13.44 -10.84
C LYS A 5 15.32 14.26 -9.82
N MET A 6 14.01 14.40 -10.03
CA MET A 6 13.12 15.09 -9.07
C MET A 6 13.05 14.36 -7.74
N MET A 7 12.88 13.03 -7.75
CA MET A 7 12.87 12.18 -6.56
C MET A 7 14.18 12.29 -5.78
N LEU A 8 15.31 12.20 -6.49
CA LEU A 8 16.63 12.37 -5.87
C LEU A 8 16.78 13.76 -5.24
N LYS A 9 16.38 14.83 -5.95
CA LYS A 9 16.44 16.21 -5.43
C LYS A 9 15.57 16.41 -4.18
N LYS A 10 14.38 15.82 -4.14
CA LYS A 10 13.43 15.97 -3.02
C LYS A 10 13.81 15.16 -1.78
N HIS A 11 14.34 13.95 -1.96
CA HIS A 11 14.54 12.99 -0.87
C HIS A 11 16.01 12.71 -0.51
N GLY A 12 16.95 13.21 -1.31
CA GLY A 12 18.39 13.08 -1.08
C GLY A 12 18.97 11.70 -1.46
N GLU A 13 20.30 11.63 -1.48
CA GLU A 13 21.05 10.49 -2.00
C GLU A 13 20.86 9.21 -1.15
N SER A 14 20.81 9.35 0.18
CA SER A 14 20.67 8.21 1.09
C SER A 14 19.33 7.48 0.90
N ALA A 15 18.21 8.23 0.91
CA ALA A 15 16.89 7.66 0.68
C ALA A 15 16.78 7.08 -0.74
N PHE A 16 17.35 7.76 -1.74
CA PHE A 16 17.33 7.30 -3.12
C PHE A 16 18.18 6.03 -3.35
N LYS A 17 19.28 5.86 -2.61
CA LYS A 17 20.09 4.63 -2.60
C LYS A 17 19.31 3.46 -1.99
N LYS A 18 18.60 3.69 -0.87
CA LYS A 18 17.72 2.67 -0.26
C LYS A 18 16.61 2.24 -1.22
N TYR A 19 15.93 3.21 -1.84
CA TYR A 19 14.94 2.97 -2.90
C TYR A 19 15.52 2.11 -4.03
N ARG A 20 16.68 2.50 -4.59
CA ARG A 20 17.31 1.75 -5.69
C ARG A 20 17.58 0.29 -5.33
N LYS A 21 18.08 0.03 -4.12
CA LYS A 21 18.32 -1.33 -3.63
C LYS A 21 17.02 -2.14 -3.55
N GLN A 22 15.96 -1.57 -2.98
CA GLN A 22 14.66 -2.25 -2.88
C GLN A 22 14.03 -2.50 -4.26
N ASN A 23 14.23 -1.58 -5.20
CA ASN A 23 13.65 -1.65 -6.53
C ASN A 23 14.33 -2.69 -7.44
N GLN A 24 15.48 -3.25 -7.05
CA GLN A 24 16.13 -4.35 -7.79
C GLN A 24 15.23 -5.60 -7.78
N ILE A 25 14.75 -6.00 -6.61
CA ILE A 25 13.84 -7.15 -6.43
C ILE A 25 12.54 -6.92 -7.21
N VAL A 26 12.04 -5.70 -7.25
CA VAL A 26 10.84 -5.36 -8.03
C VAL A 26 11.08 -5.61 -9.53
N HIS A 27 12.22 -5.19 -10.06
CA HIS A 27 12.56 -5.44 -11.47
C HIS A 27 12.77 -6.92 -11.79
N GLU A 28 13.38 -7.69 -10.87
CA GLU A 28 13.51 -9.14 -10.99
C GLU A 28 12.14 -9.80 -11.07
N ASN A 29 11.23 -9.47 -10.14
CA ASN A 29 9.86 -9.99 -10.13
C ASN A 29 9.08 -9.61 -11.40
N ILE A 30 9.26 -8.40 -11.93
CA ILE A 30 8.65 -7.97 -13.20
C ILE A 30 9.16 -8.85 -14.35
N GLY A 31 10.46 -9.12 -14.40
CA GLY A 31 11.05 -9.97 -15.44
C GLY A 31 10.55 -11.42 -15.36
N GLU A 32 10.38 -11.97 -14.15
CA GLU A 32 9.78 -13.30 -13.97
C GLU A 32 8.31 -13.34 -14.38
N TYR A 33 7.54 -12.31 -14.02
CA TYR A 33 6.15 -12.19 -14.42
C TYR A 33 6.00 -12.14 -15.95
N ASP A 34 6.79 -11.32 -16.62
CA ASP A 34 6.77 -11.17 -18.08
C ASP A 34 7.12 -12.48 -18.81
N LYS A 35 8.13 -13.20 -18.32
CA LYS A 35 8.48 -14.55 -18.80
C LYS A 35 7.31 -15.53 -18.66
N LYS A 36 6.65 -15.56 -17.50
CA LYS A 36 5.50 -16.45 -17.25
C LYS A 36 4.29 -16.12 -18.12
N MET A 37 4.02 -14.83 -18.31
CA MET A 37 2.96 -14.34 -19.19
C MET A 37 3.21 -14.74 -20.64
N THR A 38 4.42 -14.49 -21.15
CA THR A 38 4.80 -14.83 -22.53
C THR A 38 4.79 -16.34 -22.76
N ALA A 39 5.21 -17.12 -21.77
CA ALA A 39 5.17 -18.59 -21.82
C ALA A 39 3.76 -19.18 -21.64
N GLY A 40 2.73 -18.37 -21.38
CA GLY A 40 1.37 -18.85 -21.12
C GLY A 40 1.22 -19.65 -19.81
N THR A 41 2.19 -19.55 -18.91
CA THR A 41 2.21 -20.30 -17.63
C THR A 41 1.67 -19.48 -16.46
N MET A 42 1.39 -18.19 -16.67
CA MET A 42 0.77 -17.36 -15.65
C MET A 42 -0.68 -17.78 -15.43
N LEU A 43 -1.04 -18.05 -14.17
CA LEU A 43 -2.40 -18.38 -13.78
C LEU A 43 -3.21 -17.11 -13.45
N PRO A 44 -4.50 -17.05 -13.83
CA PRO A 44 -5.37 -15.94 -13.46
C PRO A 44 -5.57 -15.91 -11.94
N ILE A 45 -5.62 -14.71 -11.38
CA ILE A 45 -5.93 -14.51 -9.98
C ILE A 45 -7.46 -14.52 -9.82
N TYR A 46 -8.03 -15.68 -9.48
CA TYR A 46 -9.45 -15.81 -9.16
C TYR A 46 -9.67 -15.75 -7.65
N ARG A 47 -10.39 -14.72 -7.17
CA ARG A 47 -10.59 -14.43 -5.73
C ARG A 47 -12.07 -14.46 -5.32
N PHE A 48 -12.88 -15.33 -5.92
CA PHE A 48 -14.26 -15.49 -5.49
C PHE A 48 -14.31 -16.04 -4.05
N GLY A 49 -15.08 -15.37 -3.18
CA GLY A 49 -15.18 -15.73 -1.76
C GLY A 49 -13.91 -15.53 -0.94
N ASN A 50 -12.84 -14.96 -1.51
CA ASN A 50 -11.59 -14.73 -0.79
C ASN A 50 -11.59 -13.34 -0.14
N GLY A 51 -11.27 -13.26 1.15
CA GLY A 51 -11.20 -11.99 1.87
C GLY A 51 -12.57 -11.34 2.12
N VAL A 52 -13.65 -12.12 2.06
CA VAL A 52 -14.97 -11.66 2.49
C VAL A 52 -14.91 -11.39 4.00
N VAL A 53 -15.32 -10.18 4.39
CA VAL A 53 -15.38 -9.75 5.78
C VAL A 53 -16.85 -9.71 6.18
N ASP A 54 -17.22 -10.44 7.22
CA ASP A 54 -18.57 -10.36 7.80
C ASP A 54 -18.66 -9.16 8.75
N GLY A 55 -19.86 -8.63 8.99
CA GLY A 55 -20.07 -7.48 9.88
C GLY A 55 -19.58 -7.73 11.31
N LYS A 56 -19.61 -8.99 11.77
CA LYS A 56 -19.09 -9.39 13.09
C LYS A 56 -17.56 -9.34 13.19
N ASP A 57 -16.86 -9.37 12.05
CA ASP A 57 -15.39 -9.33 12.00
C ASP A 57 -14.86 -7.88 12.08
N LEU A 58 -15.76 -6.90 11.92
CA LEU A 58 -15.45 -5.49 12.07
C LEU A 58 -15.43 -5.13 13.56
N LYS A 59 -14.37 -4.45 13.99
CA LYS A 59 -14.34 -3.81 15.32
C LYS A 59 -14.41 -2.31 15.14
N ILE A 60 -15.40 -1.70 15.77
CA ILE A 60 -15.61 -0.26 15.74
C ILE A 60 -15.50 0.25 17.18
N THR A 61 -14.61 1.22 17.39
CA THR A 61 -14.50 1.99 18.62
C THR A 61 -14.64 3.47 18.29
N ASN A 62 -14.63 4.34 19.31
CA ASN A 62 -14.66 5.78 19.12
C ASN A 62 -13.40 6.33 18.44
N GLU A 63 -12.34 5.51 18.32
CA GLU A 63 -11.01 5.95 17.86
C GLU A 63 -10.54 5.20 16.61
N LEU A 64 -11.08 4.02 16.33
CA LEU A 64 -10.56 3.13 15.31
C LEU A 64 -11.67 2.24 14.71
N ILE A 65 -11.62 2.07 13.40
CA ILE A 65 -12.30 0.98 12.70
C ILE A 65 -11.25 -0.04 12.28
N SER A 66 -11.37 -1.27 12.76
CA SER A 66 -10.49 -2.39 12.40
C SER A 66 -11.18 -3.34 11.44
N ILE A 67 -10.51 -3.59 10.32
CA ILE A 67 -10.93 -4.53 9.27
C ILE A 67 -9.83 -5.60 9.20
N PRO A 68 -10.15 -6.90 9.25
CA PRO A 68 -9.13 -7.95 9.31
C PRO A 68 -8.07 -7.89 8.19
N SER A 69 -8.46 -7.42 7.00
CA SER A 69 -7.57 -7.26 5.84
C SER A 69 -6.67 -6.02 5.91
N ILE A 70 -6.98 -5.04 6.76
CA ILE A 70 -6.26 -3.77 6.90
C ILE A 70 -5.57 -3.75 8.28
N LYS A 71 -4.31 -4.20 8.32
CA LYS A 71 -3.54 -4.35 9.58
C LYS A 71 -3.43 -3.07 10.40
N SER A 72 -3.36 -1.91 9.76
CA SER A 72 -3.24 -0.61 10.44
C SER A 72 -4.56 -0.09 11.00
N GLY A 73 -5.70 -0.66 10.58
CA GLY A 73 -7.02 -0.08 10.80
C GLY A 73 -7.20 1.29 10.13
N ILE A 74 -8.38 1.89 10.35
CA ILE A 74 -8.76 3.23 9.94
C ILE A 74 -8.93 4.07 11.21
N SER A 75 -8.07 5.06 11.39
CA SER A 75 -8.13 5.96 12.55
C SER A 75 -9.31 6.94 12.43
N LEU A 76 -10.04 7.11 13.53
CA LEU A 76 -11.07 8.15 13.71
C LEU A 76 -10.55 9.34 14.52
N GLN A 77 -9.29 9.30 14.96
CA GLN A 77 -8.60 10.43 15.59
C GLN A 77 -8.26 11.48 14.53
N ILE A 78 -9.26 12.30 14.21
CA ILE A 78 -9.16 13.37 13.22
C ILE A 78 -9.04 14.68 13.98
N LYS A 79 -8.09 15.52 13.57
CA LYS A 79 -7.96 16.86 14.14
C LYS A 79 -9.23 17.66 13.80
N ASN A 80 -9.89 18.21 14.82
CA ASN A 80 -11.05 19.08 14.62
C ASN A 80 -10.66 20.27 13.70
N PRO A 81 -11.31 20.45 12.54
CA PRO A 81 -11.04 21.59 11.66
C PRO A 81 -11.59 22.92 12.18
N PHE A 82 -12.47 22.92 13.20
CA PHE A 82 -13.09 24.11 13.80
C PHE A 82 -12.79 24.21 15.30
N PRO A 83 -11.52 24.37 15.70
CA PRO A 83 -11.15 24.43 17.12
C PRO A 83 -11.66 25.69 17.83
N ASP A 84 -12.03 26.72 17.07
CA ASP A 84 -12.57 28.00 17.52
C ASP A 84 -14.09 27.98 17.74
N MET A 85 -14.77 26.90 17.31
CA MET A 85 -16.22 26.74 17.42
C MET A 85 -16.63 25.66 18.42
N THR A 86 -15.74 25.31 19.35
CA THR A 86 -15.98 24.35 20.43
C THR A 86 -15.68 25.00 21.77
N ASP A 87 -16.56 24.80 22.76
CA ASP A 87 -16.45 25.33 24.13
C ASP A 87 -15.20 24.84 24.89
#